data_AF-A0A935IWW9-F1
#
_entry.id   AF-A0A935IWW9-F1
#
_cell.length_a   1.000
_cell.length_b   1.000
_cell.length_c   1.000
_cell.angle_alpha   90.00
_cell.angle_beta   90.00
_cell.angle_gamma   90.00
#
_symmetry.space_group_name_H-M   'P 1'
#
loop_
_entity.id
_entity.type
_entity.pdbx_description
1 polymer ?
#
loop_
_entity_poly.entity_id
_entity_poly.type
_entity_poly.pdbx_seq_one_letter_code
_entity_poly.pdbx_strand_id
1 'polypeptide(L)'
;MAIYPLLLAFSENTWQFYGLSFIGGFLFAMINGAYINYMLEKIPPNDRPSHLAWYSIILNTAILTGSLIAPAIADMAGLVNALILIGILRILAGLSVHKWG
;
A
#
# COMPACT_ATOMS: atom_id res chain seq x y z
N MET A 1 -6.26 -3.94 -2.41
CA MET A 1 -5.19 -3.66 -1.42
C MET A 1 -5.64 -2.90 -0.18
N ALA A 2 -6.41 -1.81 -0.28
CA ALA A 2 -6.86 -1.07 0.90
C ALA A 2 -7.83 -1.85 1.81
N ILE A 3 -8.61 -2.75 1.21
CA ILE A 3 -9.59 -3.61 1.91
C ILE A 3 -8.90 -4.73 2.70
N TYR A 4 -7.68 -5.16 2.33
CA TYR A 4 -6.96 -6.25 2.99
C TYR A 4 -6.72 -6.01 4.49
N PRO A 5 -6.09 -4.90 4.93
CA PRO A 5 -5.91 -4.62 6.35
C PRO A 5 -7.24 -4.42 7.09
N LEU A 6 -8.28 -3.89 6.44
CA LEU A 6 -9.61 -3.77 7.05
C LEU A 6 -10.22 -5.13 7.35
N LEU A 7 -10.22 -6.04 6.37
CA LEU A 7 -10.75 -7.39 6.57
C LEU A 7 -9.91 -8.20 7.56
N LEU A 8 -8.59 -7.98 7.57
CA LEU A 8 -7.69 -8.58 8.55
C LEU A 8 -8.02 -8.15 9.99
N ALA A 9 -8.44 -6.91 10.19
CA ALA A 9 -8.79 -6.40 11.52
C ALA A 9 -9.95 -7.19 12.18
N PHE A 10 -10.81 -7.81 11.36
CA PHE A 10 -11.95 -8.62 11.81
C PHE A 10 -11.73 -10.13 11.64
N SER A 11 -10.50 -10.55 11.29
CA SER A 11 -10.18 -11.96 11.09
C SER A 11 -9.87 -12.63 12.43
N GLU A 12 -10.73 -13.53 12.87
CA GLU A 12 -10.55 -14.28 14.13
C GLU A 12 -10.02 -15.71 13.89
N ASN A 13 -10.14 -16.22 12.66
CA ASN A 13 -9.76 -17.59 12.31
C ASN A 13 -8.58 -17.67 11.34
N THR A 14 -7.72 -18.67 11.49
CA THR A 14 -6.53 -18.89 10.65
C THR A 14 -6.87 -19.06 9.16
N TRP A 15 -8.01 -19.69 8.85
CA TRP A 15 -8.47 -19.85 7.47
C TRP A 15 -8.83 -18.52 6.80
N GLN A 16 -9.43 -17.60 7.56
CA GLN A 16 -9.73 -16.24 7.09
C GLN A 16 -8.42 -15.50 6.80
N PHE A 17 -7.42 -15.62 7.67
CA PHE A 17 -6.10 -15.04 7.46
C PHE A 17 -5.44 -15.51 6.16
N TYR A 18 -5.44 -16.83 5.88
CA TYR A 18 -4.86 -17.37 4.65
C TYR A 18 -5.62 -16.92 3.40
N GLY A 19 -6.95 -16.99 3.42
CA GLY A 19 -7.78 -16.54 2.29
C GLY A 19 -7.59 -15.06 1.99
N LEU A 20 -7.58 -14.22 3.02
CA LEU A 20 -7.33 -12.78 2.89
C LEU A 20 -5.92 -12.51 2.41
N SER A 21 -4.91 -13.24 2.88
CA SER A 21 -3.52 -13.06 2.47
C SER A 21 -3.29 -13.45 1.01
N PHE A 22 -3.97 -14.50 0.53
CA PHE A 22 -3.97 -14.86 -0.88
C PHE A 22 -4.57 -13.74 -1.74
N ILE A 23 -5.77 -13.26 -1.39
CA ILE A 23 -6.44 -12.18 -2.12
C ILE A 23 -5.61 -10.88 -2.06
N GLY A 24 -5.07 -10.56 -0.88
CA GLY A 24 -4.19 -9.42 -0.66
C GLY A 24 -2.94 -9.49 -1.53
N GLY A 25 -2.22 -10.61 -1.52
CA GLY A 25 -1.04 -10.81 -2.37
C GLY A 25 -1.37 -10.71 -3.87
N PHE A 26 -2.49 -11.31 -4.29
CA PHE A 26 -2.94 -11.26 -5.69
C PHE A 26 -3.23 -9.82 -6.14
N LEU A 27 -4.02 -9.08 -5.36
CA LEU A 27 -4.32 -7.68 -5.65
C LEU A 27 -3.06 -6.80 -5.62
N PHE A 28 -2.08 -7.11 -4.77
CA PHE A 28 -0.81 -6.38 -4.72
C PHE A 28 -0.03 -6.56 -6.00
N ALA A 29 0.11 -7.80 -6.46
CA ALA A 29 0.81 -8.12 -7.70
C ALA A 29 0.18 -7.41 -8.91
N MET A 30 -1.15 -7.42 -9.01
CA MET A 30 -1.87 -6.71 -10.07
C MET A 30 -1.59 -5.20 -10.06
N ILE A 31 -1.72 -4.56 -8.89
CA ILE A 31 -1.51 -3.11 -8.78
C ILE A 31 -0.06 -2.74 -9.06
N ASN A 32 0.90 -3.49 -8.52
CA ASN A 32 2.32 -3.21 -8.70
C ASN A 32 2.72 -3.30 -10.19
N GLY A 33 2.23 -4.33 -10.90
CA GLY A 33 2.43 -4.47 -12.34
C GLY A 33 1.78 -3.36 -13.16
N ALA A 34 0.53 -3.00 -12.86
CA ALA A 34 -0.18 -1.93 -13.56
C ALA A 34 0.49 -0.56 -13.33
N TYR A 35 0.89 -0.27 -12.10
CA TYR A 35 1.48 1.01 -11.69
C TYR A 35 2.80 1.30 -12.41
N ILE A 36 3.70 0.31 -12.50
CA ILE A 36 4.98 0.47 -13.19
C ILE A 36 4.78 0.74 -14.69
N ASN A 37 3.86 0.01 -15.34
CA ASN A 37 3.56 0.21 -16.76
C ASN A 37 2.97 1.60 -17.02
N TYR A 38 2.04 2.05 -16.18
CA TYR A 38 1.46 3.39 -16.26
C TYR A 38 2.53 4.49 -16.14
N MET A 39 3.48 4.34 -15.21
CA MET A 39 4.61 5.28 -15.10
C MET A 39 5.47 5.31 -16.36
N LEU A 40 5.80 4.14 -16.93
CA LEU A 40 6.64 4.06 -18.14
C LEU A 40 5.98 4.69 -19.37
N GLU A 41 4.65 4.64 -19.43
CA GLU A 41 3.85 5.28 -20.48
C GLU A 41 3.81 6.80 -20.34
N LYS A 42 3.69 7.32 -19.11
CA LYS A 42 3.63 8.77 -18.85
C LYS A 42 5.00 9.47 -18.86
N ILE A 43 6.11 8.76 -18.59
CA ILE A 43 7.44 9.39 -18.52
C ILE A 43 8.11 9.44 -19.90
N PRO A 44 8.56 10.62 -20.37
CA PRO A 44 9.31 10.77 -21.61
C PRO A 44 10.54 9.85 -21.64
N PRO A 45 10.84 9.17 -22.77
CA PRO A 45 11.91 8.17 -22.84
C PRO A 45 13.28 8.65 -22.35
N ASN A 46 13.60 9.92 -22.60
CA ASN A 46 14.89 10.51 -22.27
C ASN A 46 15.05 10.87 -20.78
N ASP A 47 13.95 11.04 -20.04
CA ASP A 47 13.96 11.46 -18.63
C ASP A 47 13.58 10.34 -17.65
N ARG A 48 13.36 9.11 -18.16
CA ARG A 48 13.00 7.92 -17.35
C ARG A 48 13.94 7.68 -16.17
N PRO A 49 15.27 7.72 -16.32
CA PRO A 49 16.17 7.42 -15.20
C PRO A 49 15.99 8.38 -14.01
N SER A 50 15.83 9.67 -14.29
CA SER A 50 15.66 10.70 -13.25
C SER A 50 14.32 10.55 -12.51
N HIS A 51 13.23 10.34 -13.24
CA HIS A 51 11.90 10.15 -12.64
C HIS A 51 11.82 8.86 -11.81
N LEU A 52 12.43 7.77 -12.30
CA LEU A 52 12.49 6.50 -11.57
C LEU A 52 13.37 6.59 -10.31
N ALA A 53 14.44 7.39 -10.34
CA ALA A 53 15.26 7.66 -9.15
C ALA A 53 14.45 8.39 -8.08
N TRP A 54 13.72 9.45 -8.45
CA TRP A 54 12.83 10.17 -7.53
C TRP A 54 11.74 9.27 -6.96
N TYR A 55 11.09 8.48 -7.81
CA TYR A 55 10.11 7.49 -7.38
C TYR A 55 10.72 6.53 -6.34
N SER A 56 11.93 6.00 -6.60
CA SER A 56 12.58 5.06 -5.69
C SER A 56 12.93 5.70 -4.34
N ILE A 57 13.38 6.96 -4.33
CA ILE A 57 13.69 7.69 -3.10
C ILE A 57 12.41 7.90 -2.26
N ILE A 58 11.34 8.38 -2.89
CA ILE A 58 10.06 8.61 -2.21
C ILE A 58 9.48 7.29 -1.69
N LEU A 59 9.50 6.24 -2.51
CA LEU A 59 9.02 4.91 -2.13
C LEU A 59 9.76 4.37 -0.91
N ASN A 60 11.09 4.40 -0.91
CA ASN A 60 11.88 3.91 0.22
C ASN A 60 11.69 4.76 1.48
N THR A 61 11.52 6.08 1.32
CA THR A 61 11.20 6.98 2.44
C THR A 61 9.82 6.66 3.03
N ALA A 62 8.82 6.41 2.19
CA ALA A 62 7.48 6.00 2.63
C ALA A 62 7.49 4.63 3.33
N ILE A 63 8.28 3.67 2.81
CA ILE A 63 8.47 2.37 3.45
C ILE A 63 9.13 2.55 4.82
N LEU A 64 10.23 3.29 4.90
CA LEU A 64 10.96 3.52 6.15
C LEU A 64 10.06 4.18 7.21
N THR A 65 9.41 5.28 6.84
CA THR A 65 8.50 6.00 7.75
C THR A 65 7.33 5.11 8.18
N GLY A 66 6.72 4.37 7.25
CA GLY A 66 5.66 3.42 7.54
C GLY A 66 6.11 2.30 8.49
N SER A 67 7.30 1.75 8.29
CA SER A 67 7.87 0.69 9.15
C SER A 67 8.20 1.16 10.56
N LEU A 68 8.48 2.44 10.76
CA LEU A 68 8.72 3.03 12.08
C LEU A 68 7.42 3.43 12.78
N ILE A 69 6.48 4.04 12.04
CA ILE A 69 5.25 4.60 12.58
C ILE A 69 4.21 3.51 12.84
N ALA A 70 4.05 2.52 11.95
CA ALA A 70 2.99 1.53 12.07
C ALA A 70 3.09 0.65 13.35
N PRO A 71 4.29 0.16 13.76
CA PRO A 71 4.42 -0.56 15.03
C PRO A 71 4.14 0.32 16.24
N ALA A 72 4.58 1.58 16.23
CA ALA A 72 4.30 2.52 17.31
C ALA A 72 2.79 2.77 17.48
N ILE A 73 2.06 2.91 16.37
CA ILE A 73 0.59 3.01 16.39
C ILE A 73 -0.04 1.72 16.92
N ALA A 74 0.44 0.55 16.49
CA ALA A 74 -0.08 -0.74 16.93
C ALA A 74 0.13 -0.98 18.43
N ASP A 75 1.27 -0.52 18.99
CA ASP A 75 1.58 -0.61 20.41
C ASP A 75 0.66 0.31 21.25
N MET A 76 0.42 1.54 20.78
CA MET A 76 -0.41 2.52 21.50
C MET A 76 -1.92 2.27 21.40
N ALA A 77 -2.41 1.88 20.22
CA ALA A 77 -3.84 1.78 19.93
C ALA A 77 -4.37 0.33 19.84
N GLY A 78 -3.47 -0.65 19.84
CA GLY A 78 -3.77 -2.05 19.57
C GLY A 78 -3.81 -2.39 18.08
N LEU A 79 -3.58 -3.67 17.77
CA LEU A 79 -3.44 -4.17 16.39
C LEU A 79 -4.68 -3.91 15.52
N VAL A 80 -5.89 -4.16 16.06
CA VAL A 80 -7.16 -4.00 15.33
C VAL A 80 -7.36 -2.54 14.91
N ASN A 81 -7.19 -1.60 15.83
CA ASN A 81 -7.35 -0.18 15.55
C ASN A 81 -6.30 0.34 14.56
N ALA A 82 -5.05 -0.14 14.68
CA ALA A 82 -3.99 0.17 13.72
C ALA A 82 -4.33 -0.33 12.31
N LEU A 83 -4.83 -1.56 12.18
CA LEU A 83 -5.24 -2.14 10.90
C LEU A 83 -6.39 -1.35 10.26
N ILE A 84 -7.40 -0.95 11.05
CA ILE A 84 -8.51 -0.12 10.56
C ILE A 84 -7.99 1.24 10.07
N LEU A 85 -7.15 1.92 10.84
CA LEU A 85 -6.57 3.21 10.48
C LEU A 85 -5.77 3.11 9.17
N ILE A 86 -4.88 2.12 9.05
CA ILE A 86 -4.07 1.91 7.83
C ILE A 86 -4.96 1.57 6.64
N GLY A 87 -6.03 0.82 6.85
CA GLY A 87 -7.05 0.55 5.85
C GLY A 87 -7.70 1.81 5.30
N ILE A 88 -8.17 2.70 6.17
CA ILE A 88 -8.77 3.99 5.80
C ILE A 88 -7.76 4.86 5.03
N LEU A 89 -6.53 5.00 5.56
CA LEU A 89 -5.47 5.78 4.91
C LEU A 89 -5.17 5.26 3.50
N ARG A 90 -5.21 3.94 3.30
CA ARG A 90 -5.02 3.34 1.97
C ARG A 90 -6.19 3.62 1.01
N ILE A 91 -7.43 3.69 1.51
CA ILE A 91 -8.57 4.11 0.67
C ILE A 91 -8.38 5.58 0.26
N LEU A 92 -8.05 6.46 1.21
CA LEU A 92 -7.80 7.89 0.94
C LEU A 92 -6.66 8.09 -0.07
N ALA A 93 -5.58 7.31 0.05
CA ALA A 93 -4.48 7.33 -0.92
C ALA A 93 -4.96 6.92 -2.33
N GLY A 94 -5.75 5.84 -2.44
CA GLY A 94 -6.33 5.41 -3.71
C GLY A 94 -7.23 6.48 -4.36
N LEU A 95 -8.06 7.15 -3.57
CA LEU A 95 -8.90 8.26 -4.04
C LEU A 95 -8.07 9.47 -4.49
N SER A 96 -7.00 9.77 -3.78
CA SER A 96 -6.09 10.87 -4.13
C SER A 96 -5.38 10.61 -5.46
N VAL A 97 -4.92 9.37 -5.68
CA VAL A 97 -4.32 8.95 -6.95
C VAL A 97 -5.35 9.02 -8.08
N HIS A 98 -6.60 8.59 -7.86
CA HIS A 98 -7.63 8.69 -8.91
C HIS A 98 -7.94 10.14 -9.32
N LYS A 99 -7.90 11.09 -8.38
CA LYS A 99 -8.19 12.49 -8.64
C LYS A 99 -7.03 13.24 -9.31
N TRP A 100 -5.79 12.89 -8.99
CA TRP A 100 -4.59 13.66 -9.38
C TRP A 100 -3.58 12.89 -10.25
N GLY A 101 -3.80 11.60 -10.51
CA GLY A 101 -2.91 10.75 -11.30
C GLY A 101 -3.33 10.59 -12.76
#